data_AF-A0A2I2DSP5-F1
#
_entry.id   AF-A0A2I2DSP5-F1
#
_cell.length_a   1.000
_cell.length_b   1.000
_cell.length_c   1.000
_cell.angle_alpha   90.00
_cell.angle_beta   90.00
_cell.angle_gamma   90.00
#
_symmetry.space_group_name_H-M   'P 1'
#
loop_
_entity.id
_entity.type
_entity.pdbx_description
1 polymer ?
#
loop_
_entity_poly.entity_id
_entity_poly.type
_entity_poly.pdbx_seq_one_letter_code
_entity_poly.pdbx_strand_id
1 'polypeptide(L)'
;MSKRTKKQAFTNVEVLDAGAKGKTIAKAPDGKVIFLSNTVPGDVVDVQTFKARKAYYEAKATVFHKLSDKRTTPACEHFGVCGGCKWQDMGYEHQLFYKQKEVTNNLTRIGHIELPEITPILGAASPYFYRNKMEFSFSDSRWLTQEEVQSDADLGDRNALGFHIPGMWDKILDIKKCHLQADPSNTIRNAVKQFALDNGFEFFNTRNQTGLLRTMMIRTSSTGDVMVVIQFFKEDKAKRISLLDFLAETFPQISSLQYIINEKANDTIYDQEVICYKGEDHIFEQMEGLKFKINAKSFYQTNSDQAFELYKITREFAGLTGNELVYDLYTGTGTIAQFVAKKAKKVIGVEAVPDAITAAKENAQLNSINNVEFFVGDMKHVFNDEFITAHGHPDIIITDPPRDGMHRDVVQQILNIAPKKVVYVSCNSATQARDLELMDAMYKVTKTQAVDMFPQTFHVENVVLLEKR
;
A
#
# COMPACT_ATOMS: atom_id res chain seq x y z
N MET A 1 27.41 15.10 -23.29
CA MET A 1 26.68 16.32 -22.91
C MET A 1 25.18 16.08 -23.10
N SER A 2 24.39 15.98 -22.03
CA SER A 2 22.94 15.82 -22.19
C SER A 2 22.38 17.13 -22.76
N LYS A 3 21.53 17.06 -23.80
CA LYS A 3 20.83 18.23 -24.33
C LYS A 3 20.02 18.84 -23.17
N ARG A 4 20.47 19.98 -22.64
CA ARG A 4 19.67 20.79 -21.70
C ARG A 4 18.37 21.16 -22.43
N THR A 5 17.31 20.44 -22.15
CA THR A 5 15.98 20.74 -22.66
C THR A 5 15.60 22.12 -22.16
N LYS A 6 15.38 23.06 -23.09
CA LYS A 6 15.06 24.45 -22.76
C LYS A 6 13.81 24.44 -21.88
N LYS A 7 13.91 24.93 -20.65
CA LYS A 7 12.76 25.03 -19.75
C LYS A 7 11.73 25.97 -20.39
N GLN A 8 10.55 25.44 -20.67
CA GLN A 8 9.40 26.20 -21.19
C GLN A 8 8.48 26.61 -20.03
N ALA A 9 7.85 27.77 -20.18
CA ALA A 9 6.80 28.25 -19.30
C ALA A 9 5.51 28.37 -20.10
N PHE A 10 4.38 28.04 -19.48
CA PHE A 10 3.05 28.24 -20.05
C PHE A 10 2.22 29.02 -19.04
N THR A 11 1.42 29.98 -19.52
CA THR A 11 0.62 30.86 -18.67
C THR A 11 -0.86 30.56 -18.78
N ASN A 12 -1.63 30.81 -17.71
CA ASN A 12 -3.09 30.62 -17.69
C ASN A 12 -3.54 29.23 -18.15
N VAL A 13 -2.85 28.19 -17.67
CA VAL A 13 -3.16 26.80 -17.97
C VAL A 13 -4.18 26.28 -16.96
N GLU A 14 -5.32 25.79 -17.44
CA GLU A 14 -6.31 25.10 -16.62
C GLU A 14 -5.89 23.65 -16.35
N VAL A 15 -6.00 23.24 -15.08
CA VAL A 15 -5.78 21.85 -14.65
C VAL A 15 -7.08 21.08 -14.81
N LEU A 16 -7.06 20.02 -15.61
CA LEU A 16 -8.27 19.38 -16.12
C LEU A 16 -8.64 18.09 -15.37
N ASP A 17 -7.64 17.33 -14.92
CA ASP A 17 -7.85 15.99 -14.40
C ASP A 17 -6.82 15.61 -13.32
N ALA A 18 -7.11 14.54 -12.59
CA ALA A 18 -6.18 13.90 -11.65
C ALA A 18 -6.01 12.41 -11.97
N GLY A 19 -4.84 11.86 -11.67
CA GLY A 19 -4.52 10.44 -11.88
C GLY A 19 -3.01 10.22 -12.00
N ALA A 20 -2.58 9.19 -12.74
CA ALA A 20 -1.18 9.02 -13.16
C ALA A 20 -0.17 9.06 -12.00
N LYS A 21 -0.39 8.24 -10.97
CA LYS A 21 0.42 8.18 -9.74
C LYS A 21 0.36 9.46 -8.89
N GLY A 22 -0.85 10.02 -8.77
CA GLY A 22 -1.14 11.15 -7.89
C GLY A 22 -0.78 12.52 -8.46
N LYS A 23 -0.51 12.61 -9.76
CA LYS A 23 -0.28 13.86 -10.47
C LYS A 23 -1.60 14.42 -10.99
N THR A 24 -1.63 15.72 -11.25
CA THR A 24 -2.71 16.34 -12.03
C THR A 24 -2.26 16.61 -13.45
N ILE A 25 -3.26 16.72 -14.33
CA ILE A 25 -3.09 16.73 -15.77
C ILE A 25 -3.65 18.04 -16.30
N ALA A 26 -2.85 18.72 -17.11
CA ALA A 26 -3.25 19.86 -17.92
C ALA A 26 -2.82 19.65 -19.37
N LYS A 27 -3.24 20.55 -20.27
CA LYS A 27 -2.87 20.52 -21.68
C LYS A 27 -2.09 21.79 -22.04
N ALA A 28 -0.91 21.61 -22.62
CA ALA A 28 -0.13 22.71 -23.15
C ALA A 28 -0.77 23.27 -24.44
N PRO A 29 -0.51 24.54 -24.81
CA PRO A 29 -0.96 25.12 -26.08
C PRO A 29 -0.49 24.34 -27.33
N ASP A 30 0.64 23.65 -27.23
CA ASP A 30 1.17 22.79 -28.31
C ASP A 30 0.52 21.39 -28.37
N GLY A 31 -0.50 21.15 -27.53
CA GLY A 31 -1.28 19.93 -27.48
C GLY A 31 -0.72 18.83 -26.58
N LYS A 32 0.49 18.97 -26.03
CA LYS A 32 1.07 17.95 -25.13
C LYS A 32 0.43 17.96 -23.75
N VAL A 33 0.49 16.82 -23.08
CA VAL A 33 0.06 16.68 -21.68
C VAL A 33 1.09 17.32 -20.75
N ILE A 34 0.64 18.01 -19.72
CA ILE A 34 1.47 18.54 -18.64
C ILE A 34 1.09 17.80 -17.36
N PHE A 35 2.07 17.17 -16.72
CA PHE A 35 1.92 16.59 -15.40
C PHE A 35 2.40 17.55 -14.31
N LEU A 36 1.55 17.78 -13.32
CA LEU A 36 1.76 18.69 -12.19
C LEU A 36 1.61 17.91 -10.86
N SER A 37 2.30 18.36 -9.80
CA SER A 37 2.29 17.69 -8.49
C SER A 37 1.89 18.58 -7.32
N ASN A 38 1.52 19.84 -7.58
CA ASN A 38 1.16 20.83 -6.57
C ASN A 38 -0.17 21.54 -6.90
N THR A 39 -1.00 20.91 -7.72
CA THR A 39 -2.25 21.48 -8.25
C THR A 39 -3.39 20.48 -8.11
N VAL A 40 -4.61 21.02 -8.09
CA VAL A 40 -5.89 20.31 -8.03
C VAL A 40 -6.69 20.63 -9.30
N PRO A 41 -7.47 19.70 -9.88
CA PRO A 41 -8.26 19.99 -11.08
C PRO A 41 -9.25 21.14 -10.87
N GLY A 42 -9.30 22.06 -11.82
CA GLY A 42 -10.02 23.34 -11.73
C GLY A 42 -9.14 24.54 -11.38
N ASP A 43 -7.88 24.33 -10.98
CA ASP A 43 -6.92 25.41 -10.84
C ASP A 43 -6.59 26.04 -12.19
N VAL A 44 -6.33 27.35 -12.20
CA VAL A 44 -5.75 28.06 -13.35
C VAL A 44 -4.40 28.63 -12.94
N VAL A 45 -3.34 28.17 -13.60
CA VAL A 45 -1.96 28.38 -13.16
C VAL A 45 -1.00 28.75 -14.29
N ASP A 46 0.05 29.47 -13.93
CA ASP A 46 1.27 29.47 -14.72
C ASP A 46 2.14 28.28 -14.31
N VAL A 47 2.76 27.62 -15.29
CA VAL A 47 3.53 26.41 -15.06
C VAL A 47 4.93 26.53 -15.62
N GLN A 48 5.91 26.04 -14.86
CA GLN A 48 7.30 25.96 -15.26
C GLN A 48 7.71 24.50 -15.45
N THR A 49 8.08 24.14 -16.68
CA THR A 49 8.57 22.79 -16.98
C THR A 49 9.98 22.57 -16.41
N PHE A 50 10.22 21.36 -15.93
CA PHE A 50 11.56 20.88 -15.55
C PHE A 50 11.99 19.64 -16.34
N LYS A 51 11.05 18.97 -17.03
CA LYS A 51 11.33 17.85 -17.93
C LYS A 51 10.39 17.89 -19.12
N ALA A 52 10.93 17.62 -20.30
CA ALA A 52 10.15 17.53 -21.54
C ALA A 52 10.44 16.20 -22.24
N ARG A 53 9.38 15.54 -22.69
CA ARG A 53 9.39 14.32 -23.51
C ARG A 53 8.57 14.55 -24.78
N LYS A 54 8.60 13.59 -25.70
CA LYS A 54 7.89 13.70 -26.99
C LYS A 54 6.39 13.98 -26.80
N ALA A 55 5.75 13.30 -25.85
CA ALA A 55 4.31 13.34 -25.63
C ALA A 55 3.86 14.21 -24.44
N TYR A 56 4.77 14.56 -23.52
CA TYR A 56 4.39 15.23 -22.28
C TYR A 56 5.50 16.09 -21.67
N TYR A 57 5.08 16.97 -20.75
CA TYR A 57 5.92 17.73 -19.84
C TYR A 57 5.73 17.27 -18.39
N GLU A 58 6.79 17.37 -17.59
CA GLU A 58 6.65 17.45 -16.13
C GLU A 58 6.99 18.88 -15.70
N ALA A 59 6.08 19.46 -14.94
CA ALA A 59 6.13 20.86 -14.55
C ALA A 59 5.66 21.04 -13.10
N LYS A 60 5.88 22.25 -12.59
CA LYS A 60 5.34 22.72 -11.31
C LYS A 60 4.58 24.02 -11.56
N ALA A 61 3.43 24.19 -10.91
CA ALA A 61 2.74 25.47 -10.92
C ALA A 61 3.54 26.52 -10.14
N THR A 62 3.69 27.71 -10.71
CA THR A 62 4.48 28.82 -10.16
C THR A 62 3.61 30.01 -9.73
N VAL A 63 2.49 30.24 -10.42
CA VAL A 63 1.52 31.30 -10.09
C VAL A 63 0.13 30.71 -10.17
N PHE A 64 -0.72 31.00 -9.18
CA PHE A 64 -2.13 30.60 -9.15
C PHE A 64 -3.00 31.82 -9.43
N HIS A 65 -3.70 31.82 -10.56
CA HIS A 65 -4.66 32.87 -10.93
C HIS A 65 -6.04 32.58 -10.39
N LYS A 66 -6.40 31.30 -10.29
CA LYS A 66 -7.65 30.82 -9.69
C LYS A 66 -7.40 29.49 -8.99
N LEU A 67 -7.85 29.40 -7.74
CA LEU A 67 -7.89 28.15 -6.98
C LEU A 67 -9.18 27.38 -7.30
N SER A 68 -9.06 26.06 -7.44
CA SER A 68 -10.18 25.16 -7.63
C SER A 68 -11.13 25.17 -6.42
N ASP A 69 -12.42 25.01 -6.69
CA ASP A 69 -13.46 24.75 -5.70
C ASP A 69 -13.32 23.39 -5.00
N LYS A 70 -12.53 22.49 -5.59
CA LYS A 70 -12.25 21.13 -5.08
C LYS A 70 -11.14 21.09 -4.04
N ARG A 71 -10.52 22.24 -3.74
CA ARG A 71 -9.41 22.31 -2.79
C ARG A 71 -9.89 22.23 -1.35
N THR A 72 -9.05 21.66 -0.51
CA THR A 72 -9.19 21.72 0.94
C THR A 72 -7.84 22.01 1.58
N THR A 73 -7.83 22.42 2.84
CA THR A 73 -6.61 22.64 3.60
C THR A 73 -6.07 21.28 4.09
N PRO A 74 -4.82 20.90 3.74
CA PRO A 74 -4.22 19.68 4.26
C PRO A 74 -4.15 19.64 5.78
N ALA A 75 -4.52 18.51 6.39
CA ALA A 75 -4.41 18.32 7.84
C ALA A 75 -2.97 18.14 8.31
N CYS A 76 -2.09 17.60 7.44
CA CYS A 76 -0.71 17.31 7.77
C CYS A 76 0.21 18.48 7.42
N GLU A 77 0.95 19.01 8.41
CA GLU A 77 1.96 20.06 8.21
C GLU A 77 3.07 19.65 7.22
N HIS A 78 3.29 18.35 7.07
CA HIS A 78 4.29 17.78 6.18
C HIS A 78 3.81 17.56 4.73
N PHE A 79 2.54 17.87 4.43
CA PHE A 79 1.97 17.68 3.09
C PHE A 79 2.72 18.52 2.04
N GLY A 80 2.77 18.02 0.80
CA GLY A 80 3.52 18.64 -0.30
C GLY A 80 5.02 18.30 -0.32
N VAL A 81 5.60 17.93 0.82
CA VAL A 81 6.99 17.46 0.94
C VAL A 81 7.04 15.95 1.19
N CYS A 82 6.24 15.47 2.14
CA CYS A 82 6.15 14.05 2.48
C CYS A 82 5.69 13.20 1.28
N GLY A 83 6.29 12.02 1.13
CA GLY A 83 5.91 11.06 0.09
C GLY A 83 4.58 10.36 0.32
N GLY A 84 4.11 10.29 1.57
CA GLY A 84 3.02 9.41 1.99
C GLY A 84 1.64 9.79 1.47
N CYS A 85 1.30 11.07 1.42
CA CYS A 85 0.01 11.55 0.94
C CYS A 85 0.19 12.47 -0.27
N LYS A 86 -0.69 12.36 -1.26
CA LYS A 86 -0.63 13.13 -2.50
C LYS A 86 -1.81 14.07 -2.72
N TRP A 87 -2.94 13.84 -2.05
CA TRP A 87 -4.18 14.55 -2.34
C TRP A 87 -4.85 15.20 -1.10
N GLN A 88 -4.12 15.45 -0.01
CA GLN A 88 -4.72 16.14 1.15
C GLN A 88 -5.17 17.58 0.85
N ASP A 89 -4.71 18.17 -0.25
CA ASP A 89 -5.17 19.47 -0.73
C ASP A 89 -6.43 19.39 -1.61
N MET A 90 -7.02 18.19 -1.77
CA MET A 90 -8.26 17.94 -2.53
C MET A 90 -9.35 17.38 -1.60
N GLY A 91 -10.57 17.92 -1.70
CA GLY A 91 -11.76 17.43 -1.01
C GLY A 91 -11.96 15.93 -1.23
N TYR A 92 -12.39 15.21 -0.19
CA TYR A 92 -12.36 13.75 -0.20
C TYR A 92 -13.32 13.14 -1.23
N GLU A 93 -14.49 13.74 -1.40
CA GLU A 93 -15.45 13.43 -2.46
C GLU A 93 -14.85 13.53 -3.86
N HIS A 94 -13.93 14.48 -4.07
CA HIS A 94 -13.23 14.63 -5.34
C HIS A 94 -12.12 13.58 -5.50
N GLN A 95 -11.43 13.20 -4.41
CA GLN A 95 -10.48 12.08 -4.46
C GLN A 95 -11.19 10.80 -4.91
N LEU A 96 -12.36 10.49 -4.33
CA LEU A 96 -13.20 9.36 -4.70
C LEU A 96 -13.61 9.43 -6.17
N PHE A 97 -14.09 10.59 -6.63
CA PHE A 97 -14.45 10.81 -8.03
C PHE A 97 -13.28 10.46 -8.99
N TYR A 98 -12.08 10.99 -8.74
CA TYR A 98 -10.93 10.76 -9.62
C TYR A 98 -10.42 9.31 -9.55
N LYS A 99 -10.50 8.64 -8.40
CA LYS A 99 -10.20 7.19 -8.28
C LYS A 99 -11.16 6.34 -9.11
N GLN A 100 -12.47 6.57 -8.96
CA GLN A 100 -13.49 5.86 -9.71
C GLN A 100 -13.36 6.09 -11.22
N LYS A 101 -13.06 7.35 -11.61
CA LYS A 101 -12.80 7.71 -12.99
C LYS A 101 -11.56 7.00 -13.54
N GLU A 102 -10.47 6.89 -12.76
CA GLU A 102 -9.26 6.16 -13.16
C GLU A 102 -9.55 4.68 -13.41
N VAL A 103 -10.24 4.01 -12.48
CA VAL A 103 -10.67 2.61 -12.64
C VAL A 103 -11.52 2.44 -13.90
N THR A 104 -12.59 3.24 -14.03
CA THR A 104 -13.52 3.17 -15.17
C THR A 104 -12.80 3.38 -16.50
N ASN A 105 -11.91 4.37 -16.58
CA ASN A 105 -11.14 4.65 -17.79
C ASN A 105 -10.16 3.52 -18.13
N ASN A 106 -9.50 2.91 -17.14
CA ASN A 106 -8.58 1.81 -17.39
C ASN A 106 -9.32 0.59 -17.94
N LEU A 107 -10.41 0.18 -17.28
CA LEU A 107 -11.19 -0.98 -17.72
C LEU A 107 -11.77 -0.81 -19.13
N THR A 108 -12.26 0.39 -19.47
CA THR A 108 -12.85 0.68 -20.79
C THR A 108 -11.81 0.92 -21.89
N ARG A 109 -10.76 1.72 -21.63
CA ARG A 109 -9.80 2.14 -22.66
C ARG A 109 -8.64 1.18 -22.86
N ILE A 110 -8.18 0.54 -21.79
CA ILE A 110 -7.09 -0.45 -21.84
C ILE A 110 -7.68 -1.83 -22.04
N GLY A 111 -8.69 -2.18 -21.23
CA GLY A 111 -9.27 -3.52 -21.26
C GLY A 111 -10.27 -3.75 -22.37
N HIS A 112 -10.74 -2.68 -23.03
CA HIS A 112 -11.82 -2.74 -24.03
C HIS A 112 -13.10 -3.42 -23.51
N ILE A 113 -13.33 -3.38 -22.19
CA ILE A 113 -14.41 -4.10 -21.53
C ILE A 113 -15.71 -3.30 -21.59
N GLU A 114 -16.80 -3.97 -21.96
CA GLU A 114 -18.16 -3.49 -21.74
C GLU A 114 -18.48 -3.58 -20.24
N LEU A 115 -18.62 -2.43 -19.58
CA LEU A 115 -18.90 -2.37 -18.15
C LEU A 115 -20.41 -2.39 -17.87
N PRO A 116 -20.82 -3.01 -16.75
CA PRO A 116 -22.16 -2.81 -16.20
C PRO A 116 -22.34 -1.36 -15.72
N GLU A 117 -23.51 -1.06 -15.16
CA GLU A 117 -23.72 0.22 -14.46
C GLU A 117 -22.62 0.43 -13.41
N ILE A 118 -22.02 1.62 -13.41
CA ILE A 118 -20.89 1.93 -12.55
C ILE A 118 -21.40 2.17 -11.13
N THR A 119 -21.15 1.22 -10.24
CA THR A 119 -21.38 1.39 -8.80
C THR A 119 -20.42 2.46 -8.25
N PRO A 120 -20.91 3.42 -7.43
CA PRO A 120 -20.05 4.38 -6.76
C PRO A 120 -18.92 3.72 -5.98
N ILE A 121 -17.71 4.31 -6.04
CA ILE A 121 -16.57 3.87 -5.23
C ILE A 121 -16.94 3.84 -3.74
N LEU A 122 -16.56 2.77 -3.06
CA LEU A 122 -16.73 2.67 -1.62
C LEU A 122 -15.63 3.46 -0.93
N GLY A 123 -16.00 4.59 -0.33
CA GLY A 123 -15.08 5.39 0.47
C GLY A 123 -14.86 4.82 1.87
N ALA A 124 -13.69 5.09 2.45
CA ALA A 124 -13.45 4.91 3.87
C ALA A 124 -14.30 5.85 4.73
N ALA A 125 -14.79 5.35 5.88
CA ALA A 125 -15.55 6.12 6.85
C ALA A 125 -14.71 7.26 7.47
N SER A 126 -13.43 7.00 7.73
CA SER A 126 -12.44 8.01 8.13
C SER A 126 -11.29 8.06 7.12
N PRO A 127 -11.00 9.22 6.51
CA PRO A 127 -9.88 9.36 5.59
C PRO A 127 -8.50 9.42 6.29
N TYR A 128 -8.47 9.43 7.62
CA TYR A 128 -7.25 9.56 8.42
C TYR A 128 -7.17 8.44 9.47
N PHE A 129 -5.95 8.22 9.98
CA PHE A 129 -5.64 7.27 11.06
C PHE A 129 -5.99 5.80 10.79
N TYR A 130 -6.12 5.43 9.52
CA TYR A 130 -6.52 4.09 9.10
C TYR A 130 -5.37 3.09 9.00
N ARG A 131 -4.12 3.56 8.90
CA ARG A 131 -2.96 2.67 8.68
C ARG A 131 -2.58 1.94 9.96
N ASN A 132 -2.67 0.62 9.91
CA ASN A 132 -2.31 -0.28 10.99
C ASN A 132 -0.82 -0.67 10.99
N LYS A 133 -0.05 -0.25 9.97
CA LYS A 133 1.40 -0.48 9.86
C LYS A 133 2.09 0.73 9.27
N MET A 134 3.15 1.19 9.92
CA MET A 134 4.08 2.19 9.38
C MET A 134 5.53 1.78 9.63
N GLU A 135 6.40 2.14 8.69
CA GLU A 135 7.85 1.97 8.79
C GLU A 135 8.50 3.35 8.65
N PHE A 136 9.29 3.72 9.66
CA PHE A 136 10.01 4.98 9.72
C PHE A 136 11.51 4.72 9.66
N SER A 137 12.25 5.61 9.00
CA SER A 137 13.70 5.53 8.90
C SER A 137 14.34 6.57 9.81
N PHE A 138 15.37 6.16 10.54
CA PHE A 138 16.30 7.05 11.21
C PHE A 138 17.34 7.51 10.18
N SER A 139 17.73 8.78 10.24
CA SER A 139 18.84 9.27 9.42
C SER A 139 19.53 10.48 10.03
N ASP A 140 20.85 10.54 9.88
CA ASP A 140 21.66 11.75 10.15
C ASP A 140 21.60 12.80 9.02
N SER A 141 20.79 12.53 8.00
CA SER A 141 20.69 13.29 6.76
C SER A 141 19.28 13.85 6.57
N ARG A 142 18.81 14.62 7.56
CA ARG A 142 17.52 15.34 7.53
C ARG A 142 17.35 16.16 6.24
N TRP A 143 16.15 16.08 5.68
CA TRP A 143 15.70 16.96 4.62
C TRP A 143 15.52 18.38 5.15
N LEU A 144 16.15 19.34 4.48
CA LEU A 144 16.03 20.76 4.80
C LEU A 144 15.06 21.41 3.82
N THR A 145 14.16 22.24 4.34
CA THR A 145 13.27 23.08 3.55
C THR A 145 14.06 24.16 2.82
N GLN A 146 13.47 24.76 1.78
CA GLN A 146 14.12 25.88 1.07
C GLN A 146 14.39 27.06 2.00
N GLU A 147 13.50 27.32 2.95
CA GLU A 147 13.65 28.37 3.95
C GLU A 147 14.84 28.10 4.87
N GLU A 148 15.00 26.86 5.36
CA GLU A 148 16.17 26.46 6.15
C GLU A 148 17.48 26.50 5.37
N VAL A 149 17.46 26.16 4.07
CA VAL A 149 18.67 26.25 3.23
C VAL A 149 19.07 27.70 2.97
N GLN A 150 18.10 28.63 2.97
CA GLN A 150 18.33 30.05 2.74
C GLN A 150 18.57 30.83 4.05
N SER A 151 18.41 30.19 5.21
CA SER A 151 18.65 30.83 6.50
C SER A 151 20.10 30.66 6.93
N ASP A 152 20.62 31.67 7.64
CA ASP A 152 21.93 31.61 8.31
C ASP A 152 21.82 31.00 9.72
N ALA A 153 20.68 30.38 10.05
CA ALA A 153 20.45 29.81 11.37
C ALA A 153 21.27 28.53 11.56
N ASP A 154 21.83 28.34 12.76
CA ASP A 154 22.33 27.03 13.16
C ASP A 154 21.15 26.08 13.32
N LEU A 155 21.03 25.12 12.40
CA LEU A 155 19.94 24.16 12.36
C LEU A 155 20.15 22.97 13.33
N GLY A 156 21.23 22.98 14.10
CA GLY A 156 21.58 21.93 15.04
C GLY A 156 21.92 20.61 14.34
N ASP A 157 21.64 19.49 15.01
CA ASP A 157 21.86 18.18 14.43
C ASP A 157 20.91 17.89 13.26
N ARG A 158 21.36 17.02 12.36
CA ARG A 158 20.62 16.63 11.16
C ARG A 158 19.90 15.29 11.33
N ASN A 159 19.60 14.89 12.57
CA ASN A 159 18.90 13.65 12.84
C ASN A 159 17.40 13.79 12.54
N ALA A 160 16.88 12.79 11.85
CA ALA A 160 15.48 12.69 11.47
C ALA A 160 14.95 11.29 11.75
N LEU A 161 13.68 11.21 12.16
CA LEU A 161 12.93 9.98 12.22
C LEU A 161 11.62 10.16 11.45
N GLY A 162 11.50 9.52 10.28
CA GLY A 162 10.38 9.78 9.41
C GLY A 162 10.45 9.03 8.07
N PHE A 163 10.12 9.72 6.98
CA PHE A 163 9.99 9.10 5.65
C PHE A 163 11.01 9.65 4.65
N HIS A 164 11.38 8.80 3.68
CA HIS A 164 12.16 9.24 2.54
C HIS A 164 11.42 10.30 1.71
N ILE A 165 12.18 11.28 1.22
CA ILE A 165 11.66 12.25 0.26
C ILE A 165 11.51 11.57 -1.11
N PRO A 166 10.39 11.76 -1.82
CA PRO A 166 10.21 11.22 -3.16
C PRO A 166 11.38 11.54 -4.10
N GLY A 167 12.03 10.49 -4.63
CA GLY A 167 13.16 10.61 -5.54
C GLY A 167 14.53 10.83 -4.86
N MET A 168 14.58 10.91 -3.53
CA MET A 168 15.82 11.04 -2.75
C MET A 168 15.85 9.99 -1.64
N TRP A 169 16.52 8.87 -1.93
CA TRP A 169 16.60 7.71 -1.05
C TRP A 169 17.49 7.95 0.18
N ASP A 170 18.34 8.97 0.18
CA ASP A 170 19.28 9.28 1.26
C ASP A 170 18.82 10.44 2.15
N LYS A 171 17.62 10.99 1.91
CA LYS A 171 17.08 12.14 2.65
C LYS A 171 15.78 11.78 3.34
N ILE A 172 15.74 11.97 4.65
CA ILE A 172 14.57 11.71 5.48
C ILE A 172 13.91 13.02 5.88
N LEU A 173 12.61 13.12 5.62
CA LEU A 173 11.76 14.14 6.23
C LEU A 173 11.51 13.75 7.67
N ASP A 174 11.87 14.64 8.58
CA ASP A 174 11.54 14.46 9.99
C ASP A 174 10.04 14.68 10.20
N ILE A 175 9.36 13.69 10.80
CA ILE A 175 7.91 13.72 10.98
C ILE A 175 7.58 13.96 12.45
N LYS A 176 6.76 14.98 12.71
CA LYS A 176 6.23 15.31 14.05
C LYS A 176 4.88 14.65 14.30
N LYS A 177 3.99 14.68 13.29
CA LYS A 177 2.70 14.00 13.32
C LYS A 177 2.35 13.40 11.96
N CYS A 178 2.11 12.10 11.95
CA CYS A 178 1.55 11.38 10.82
C CYS A 178 0.04 11.19 11.05
N HIS A 179 -0.78 11.74 10.17
CA HIS A 179 -2.24 11.60 10.22
C HIS A 179 -2.74 10.29 9.58
N LEU A 180 -1.83 9.37 9.19
CA LEU A 180 -2.22 8.10 8.61
C LEU A 180 -2.31 6.96 9.64
N GLN A 181 -1.56 7.00 10.73
CA GLN A 181 -1.60 5.97 11.78
C GLN A 181 -1.94 6.62 13.11
N ALA A 182 -2.92 6.05 13.82
CA ALA A 182 -3.38 6.53 15.12
C ALA A 182 -2.29 6.45 16.19
N ASP A 183 -2.47 7.22 17.28
CA ASP A 183 -1.70 6.98 18.49
C ASP A 183 -1.96 5.57 19.05
N PRO A 184 -0.95 4.93 19.67
CA PRO A 184 0.26 5.53 20.24
C PRO A 184 1.44 5.71 19.27
N SER A 185 1.29 5.47 17.97
CA SER A 185 2.41 5.50 16.99
C SER A 185 3.20 6.82 16.99
N ASN A 186 2.52 7.97 16.94
CA ASN A 186 3.22 9.27 16.92
C ASN A 186 3.94 9.52 18.25
N THR A 187 3.28 9.21 19.36
CA THR A 187 3.86 9.35 20.70
C THR A 187 5.10 8.48 20.87
N ILE A 188 5.04 7.20 20.48
CA ILE A 188 6.17 6.26 20.52
C ILE A 188 7.32 6.78 19.65
N ARG A 189 7.05 7.15 18.38
CA ARG A 189 8.08 7.66 17.47
C ARG A 189 8.82 8.86 18.05
N ASN A 190 8.07 9.84 18.53
CA ASN A 190 8.65 11.09 19.02
C ASN A 190 9.46 10.84 20.30
N ALA A 191 9.00 9.96 21.19
CA ALA A 191 9.73 9.57 22.39
C ALA A 191 11.02 8.81 22.09
N VAL A 192 10.98 7.87 21.13
CA VAL A 192 12.19 7.14 20.67
C VAL A 192 13.22 8.10 20.08
N LYS A 193 12.78 9.05 19.24
CA LYS A 193 13.68 10.07 18.69
C LYS A 193 14.33 10.88 19.81
N GLN A 194 13.54 11.37 20.76
CA GLN A 194 14.04 12.18 21.87
C GLN A 194 15.04 11.40 22.74
N PHE A 195 14.68 10.17 23.13
CA PHE A 195 15.57 9.29 23.88
C PHE A 195 16.90 9.05 23.15
N ALA A 196 16.85 8.80 21.84
CA ALA A 196 18.03 8.57 21.03
C ALA A 196 18.97 9.80 21.01
N LEU A 197 18.41 11.01 20.92
CA LEU A 197 19.19 12.26 20.99
C LEU A 197 19.82 12.45 22.37
N ASP A 198 19.03 12.32 23.43
CA ASP A 198 19.48 12.56 24.82
C ASP A 198 20.58 11.59 25.26
N ASN A 199 20.61 10.39 24.68
CA ASN A 199 21.57 9.32 25.02
C ASN A 199 22.66 9.10 23.95
N GLY A 200 22.79 10.02 22.98
CA GLY A 200 23.88 9.97 21.99
C GLY A 200 23.85 8.73 21.09
N PHE A 201 22.68 8.33 20.62
CA PHE A 201 22.53 7.27 19.63
C PHE A 201 22.88 7.81 18.24
N GLU A 202 23.61 7.00 17.46
CA GLU A 202 23.94 7.33 16.09
C GLU A 202 22.77 6.96 15.16
N PHE A 203 22.27 7.92 14.39
CA PHE A 203 21.26 7.67 13.37
C PHE A 203 21.92 7.15 12.10
N PHE A 204 21.26 6.26 11.37
CA PHE A 204 21.87 5.59 10.24
C PHE A 204 22.11 6.52 9.05
N ASN A 205 23.34 6.51 8.53
CA ASN A 205 23.68 7.18 7.29
C ASN A 205 23.60 6.18 6.14
N THR A 206 22.58 6.28 5.29
CA THR A 206 22.36 5.31 4.20
C THR A 206 23.46 5.33 3.14
N ARG A 207 24.18 6.46 2.95
CA ARG A 207 25.27 6.56 1.96
C ARG A 207 26.56 5.95 2.48
N ASN A 208 26.93 6.29 3.71
CA ASN A 208 28.18 5.86 4.33
C ASN A 208 28.05 4.48 4.98
N GLN A 209 26.82 4.01 5.19
CA GLN A 209 26.50 2.77 5.91
C GLN A 209 27.12 2.78 7.32
N THR A 210 26.88 3.86 8.05
CA THR A 210 27.36 4.07 9.41
C THR A 210 26.21 4.43 10.34
N GLY A 211 26.42 4.34 11.64
CA GLY A 211 25.42 4.62 12.66
C GLY A 211 24.85 3.35 13.30
N LEU A 212 23.78 3.50 14.07
CA LEU A 212 23.20 2.43 14.86
C LEU A 212 21.70 2.24 14.56
N LEU A 213 20.87 3.27 14.74
CA LEU A 213 19.42 3.17 14.53
C LEU A 213 19.09 3.26 13.05
N ARG A 214 18.43 2.25 12.48
CA ARG A 214 18.08 2.19 11.04
C ARG A 214 16.62 2.50 10.77
N THR A 215 15.74 1.63 11.24
CA THR A 215 14.31 1.74 11.01
C THR A 215 13.54 1.40 12.28
N MET A 216 12.32 1.91 12.36
CA MET A 216 11.33 1.54 13.36
C MET A 216 10.03 1.21 12.64
N MET A 217 9.54 -0.02 12.81
CA MET A 217 8.21 -0.42 12.37
C MET A 217 7.26 -0.35 13.56
N ILE A 218 6.08 0.23 13.36
CA ILE A 218 4.98 0.18 14.32
C ILE A 218 3.78 -0.44 13.64
N ARG A 219 3.25 -1.52 14.23
CA ARG A 219 1.92 -2.04 13.90
C ARG A 219 0.96 -1.81 15.05
N THR A 220 -0.27 -1.47 14.70
CA THR A 220 -1.44 -1.44 15.58
C THR A 220 -2.45 -2.43 15.02
N SER A 221 -3.39 -2.92 15.81
CA SER A 221 -4.48 -3.79 15.31
C SER A 221 -5.84 -3.37 15.85
N SER A 222 -6.92 -3.93 15.29
CA SER A 222 -8.27 -3.72 15.82
C SER A 222 -8.48 -4.36 17.20
N THR A 223 -7.63 -5.32 17.60
CA THR A 223 -7.65 -5.92 18.95
C THR A 223 -7.03 -5.00 20.01
N GLY A 224 -6.41 -3.90 19.59
CA GLY A 224 -5.66 -2.99 20.46
C GLY A 224 -4.20 -3.39 20.68
N ASP A 225 -3.72 -4.46 20.03
CA ASP A 225 -2.32 -4.84 20.09
C ASP A 225 -1.42 -3.79 19.43
N VAL A 226 -0.21 -3.62 19.99
CA VAL A 226 0.82 -2.72 19.46
C VAL A 226 2.14 -3.47 19.35
N MET A 227 2.62 -3.62 18.12
CA MET A 227 3.95 -4.16 17.83
C MET A 227 4.91 -3.03 17.49
N VAL A 228 6.08 -3.04 18.11
CA VAL A 228 7.20 -2.17 17.77
C VAL A 228 8.40 -3.04 17.40
N VAL A 229 8.99 -2.79 16.23
CA VAL A 229 10.22 -3.45 15.79
C VAL A 229 11.29 -2.39 15.55
N ILE A 230 12.37 -2.44 16.32
CA ILE A 230 13.53 -1.56 16.11
C ILE A 230 14.60 -2.31 15.31
N GLN A 231 15.01 -1.75 14.18
CA GLN A 231 16.13 -2.27 13.41
C GLN A 231 17.39 -1.48 13.72
N PHE A 232 18.43 -2.21 14.13
CA PHE A 232 19.78 -1.71 14.36
C PHE A 232 20.68 -2.10 13.19
N PHE A 233 21.67 -1.27 12.86
CA PHE A 233 22.65 -1.58 11.83
C PHE A 233 23.66 -2.62 12.27
N LYS A 234 24.14 -2.47 13.50
CA LYS A 234 25.16 -3.30 14.13
C LYS A 234 24.73 -3.60 15.55
N GLU A 235 25.33 -4.62 16.14
CA GLU A 235 25.09 -4.92 17.55
C GLU A 235 25.82 -3.92 18.46
N ASP A 236 25.06 -3.25 19.32
CA ASP A 236 25.54 -2.55 20.52
C ASP A 236 24.59 -2.92 21.66
N LYS A 237 24.94 -3.95 22.41
CA LYS A 237 24.05 -4.56 23.40
C LYS A 237 23.59 -3.57 24.46
N ALA A 238 24.48 -2.69 24.92
CA ALA A 238 24.17 -1.71 25.95
C ALA A 238 23.15 -0.68 25.45
N LYS A 239 23.40 -0.08 24.28
CA LYS A 239 22.46 0.89 23.68
C LYS A 239 21.15 0.22 23.30
N ARG A 240 21.20 -0.96 22.68
CA ARG A 240 20.02 -1.74 22.31
C ARG A 240 19.12 -2.02 23.52
N ILE A 241 19.67 -2.58 24.60
CA ILE A 241 18.91 -2.87 25.82
C ILE A 241 18.33 -1.59 26.41
N SER A 242 19.13 -0.51 26.54
CA SER A 242 18.65 0.74 27.11
C SER A 242 17.45 1.36 26.37
N LEU A 243 17.43 1.29 25.03
CA LEU A 243 16.30 1.79 24.24
C LEU A 243 15.07 0.88 24.36
N LEU A 244 15.27 -0.44 24.34
CA LEU A 244 14.17 -1.39 24.44
C LEU A 244 13.54 -1.39 25.85
N ASP A 245 14.34 -1.22 26.90
CA ASP A 245 13.85 -1.04 28.28
C ASP A 245 13.05 0.25 28.40
N PHE A 246 13.57 1.38 27.88
CA PHE A 246 12.83 2.64 27.84
C PHE A 246 11.46 2.51 27.18
N LEU A 247 11.39 1.84 26.02
CA LEU A 247 10.13 1.58 25.32
C LEU A 247 9.18 0.72 26.17
N ALA A 248 9.70 -0.36 26.74
CA ALA A 248 8.96 -1.31 27.55
C ALA A 248 8.40 -0.73 28.87
N GLU A 249 9.08 0.26 29.44
CA GLU A 249 8.68 0.95 30.68
C GLU A 249 7.73 2.12 30.39
N THR A 250 8.03 2.92 29.35
CA THR A 250 7.27 4.12 29.01
C THR A 250 5.93 3.79 28.33
N PHE A 251 5.89 2.69 27.56
CA PHE A 251 4.73 2.29 26.77
C PHE A 251 4.30 0.86 27.12
N PRO A 252 3.70 0.64 28.31
CA PRO A 252 3.27 -0.69 28.75
C PRO A 252 2.20 -1.32 27.84
N GLN A 253 1.55 -0.54 26.98
CA GLN A 253 0.61 -1.03 25.97
C GLN A 253 1.28 -1.71 24.75
N ILE A 254 2.62 -1.67 24.62
CA ILE A 254 3.32 -2.44 23.58
C ILE A 254 3.22 -3.92 23.96
N SER A 255 2.35 -4.66 23.26
CA SER A 255 2.18 -6.10 23.46
C SER A 255 3.25 -6.94 22.78
N SER A 256 3.97 -6.37 21.80
CA SER A 256 5.04 -7.04 21.08
C SER A 256 6.21 -6.10 20.80
N LEU A 257 7.28 -6.18 21.60
CA LEU A 257 8.50 -5.40 21.40
C LEU A 257 9.60 -6.29 20.85
N GLN A 258 10.05 -6.00 19.64
CA GLN A 258 11.00 -6.82 18.89
C GLN A 258 12.14 -5.96 18.36
N TYR A 259 13.23 -6.62 17.96
CA TYR A 259 14.33 -5.96 17.27
C TYR A 259 14.99 -6.85 16.22
N ILE A 260 15.74 -6.20 15.34
CA ILE A 260 16.51 -6.82 14.26
C ILE A 260 17.90 -6.19 14.24
N ILE A 261 18.93 -6.98 13.97
CA ILE A 261 20.27 -6.48 13.62
C ILE A 261 20.45 -6.74 12.13
N ASN A 262 20.59 -5.67 11.33
CA ASN A 262 20.73 -5.76 9.89
C ASN A 262 21.92 -4.94 9.38
N GLU A 263 23.02 -5.63 9.12
CA GLU A 263 24.28 -5.07 8.60
C GLU A 263 24.28 -4.87 7.07
N LYS A 264 23.19 -5.22 6.37
CA LYS A 264 23.12 -5.14 4.91
C LYS A 264 22.93 -3.71 4.41
N ALA A 265 23.22 -3.48 3.14
CA ALA A 265 23.00 -2.18 2.49
C ALA A 265 21.52 -1.77 2.38
N ASN A 266 20.58 -2.72 2.49
CA ASN A 266 19.14 -2.49 2.33
C ASN A 266 18.39 -2.71 3.65
N ASP A 267 17.16 -2.20 3.74
CA ASP A 267 16.35 -2.25 4.96
C ASP A 267 15.44 -3.49 5.06
N THR A 268 15.52 -4.42 4.10
CA THR A 268 14.61 -5.57 4.07
C THR A 268 14.79 -6.47 5.28
N ILE A 269 13.68 -6.96 5.83
CA ILE A 269 13.66 -7.78 7.05
C ILE A 269 13.39 -9.27 6.79
N TYR A 270 13.03 -9.64 5.57
CA TYR A 270 12.54 -10.99 5.26
C TYR A 270 13.58 -12.08 5.55
N ASP A 271 14.84 -11.79 5.23
CA ASP A 271 15.98 -12.68 5.46
C ASP A 271 16.73 -12.39 6.76
N GLN A 272 16.18 -11.54 7.62
CA GLN A 272 16.74 -11.20 8.92
C GLN A 272 16.09 -12.03 10.03
N GLU A 273 16.84 -12.32 11.09
CA GLU A 273 16.26 -12.85 12.32
C GLU A 273 15.52 -11.71 13.05
N VAL A 274 14.31 -12.01 13.53
CA VAL A 274 13.51 -11.06 14.32
C VAL A 274 13.44 -11.59 15.74
N ILE A 275 13.98 -10.82 16.68
CA ILE A 275 14.12 -11.25 18.06
C ILE A 275 13.07 -10.55 18.92
N CYS A 276 12.21 -11.33 19.58
CA CYS A 276 11.29 -10.80 20.57
C CYS A 276 12.05 -10.44 21.85
N TYR A 277 11.95 -9.17 22.26
CA TYR A 277 12.57 -8.67 23.49
C TYR A 277 11.62 -8.77 24.68
N LYS A 278 10.36 -8.36 24.50
CA LYS A 278 9.32 -8.37 25.56
C LYS A 278 7.93 -8.52 24.95
N GLY A 279 7.08 -9.27 25.64
CA GLY A 279 5.72 -9.58 25.19
C GLY A 279 5.70 -10.77 24.24
N GLU A 280 4.78 -10.73 23.28
CA GLU A 280 4.60 -11.79 22.28
C GLU A 280 5.45 -11.52 21.02
N ASP A 281 5.80 -12.56 20.26
CA ASP A 281 6.49 -12.43 18.97
C ASP A 281 5.54 -12.06 17.80
N HIS A 282 4.27 -11.80 18.12
CA HIS A 282 3.19 -11.53 17.18
C HIS A 282 2.15 -10.58 17.78
N ILE A 283 1.25 -10.12 16.93
CA ILE A 283 -0.01 -9.48 17.32
C ILE A 283 -1.17 -10.20 16.66
N PHE A 284 -2.39 -9.89 17.10
CA PHE A 284 -3.59 -10.40 16.45
C PHE A 284 -4.36 -9.30 15.74
N GLU A 285 -4.94 -9.68 14.61
CA GLU A 285 -5.99 -8.90 13.97
C GLU A 285 -7.28 -9.70 13.92
N GLN A 286 -8.40 -9.01 13.95
CA GLN A 286 -9.73 -9.62 13.93
C GLN A 286 -10.56 -9.15 12.74
N MET A 287 -11.27 -10.08 12.11
CA MET A 287 -12.20 -9.78 11.04
C MET A 287 -13.36 -10.78 11.04
N GLU A 288 -14.60 -10.31 11.24
CA GLU A 288 -15.81 -11.15 11.28
C GLU A 288 -15.69 -12.39 12.19
N GLY A 289 -15.12 -12.18 13.38
CA GLY A 289 -14.88 -13.22 14.37
C GLY A 289 -13.71 -14.17 14.05
N LEU A 290 -13.04 -14.01 12.90
CA LEU A 290 -11.77 -14.67 12.60
C LEU A 290 -10.63 -13.90 13.25
N LYS A 291 -9.63 -14.63 13.74
CA LYS A 291 -8.43 -14.11 14.36
C LYS A 291 -7.23 -14.48 13.49
N PHE A 292 -6.40 -13.52 13.14
CA PHE A 292 -5.20 -13.71 12.33
C PHE A 292 -3.96 -13.35 13.13
N LYS A 293 -3.05 -14.30 13.27
CA LYS A 293 -1.71 -14.09 13.83
C LYS A 293 -0.87 -13.31 12.82
N ILE A 294 -0.32 -12.18 13.24
CA ILE A 294 0.51 -11.30 12.42
C ILE A 294 1.90 -11.16 13.06
N ASN A 295 2.91 -11.63 12.34
CA ASN A 295 4.31 -11.46 12.74
C ASN A 295 4.90 -10.20 12.06
N ALA A 296 6.10 -9.79 12.48
CA ALA A 296 6.79 -8.62 11.91
C ALA A 296 6.94 -8.67 10.37
N LYS A 297 7.23 -9.85 9.83
CA LYS A 297 7.44 -10.10 8.38
C LYS A 297 6.13 -10.29 7.60
N SER A 298 5.02 -10.63 8.26
CA SER A 298 3.78 -11.02 7.59
C SER A 298 3.16 -9.84 6.83
N PHE A 299 2.76 -10.07 5.59
CA PHE A 299 1.88 -9.12 4.90
C PHE A 299 0.48 -9.19 5.51
N TYR A 300 -0.09 -8.02 5.77
CA TYR A 300 -1.49 -7.86 6.13
C TYR A 300 -1.96 -6.51 5.59
N GLN A 301 -3.23 -6.41 5.24
CA GLN A 301 -3.81 -5.21 4.67
C GLN A 301 -3.66 -4.02 5.62
N THR A 302 -3.13 -2.89 5.14
CA THR A 302 -2.76 -1.79 6.05
C THR A 302 -3.95 -1.00 6.59
N ASN A 303 -5.15 -1.21 6.06
CA ASN A 303 -6.37 -0.53 6.48
C ASN A 303 -7.40 -1.61 6.85
N SER A 304 -7.49 -1.96 8.15
CA SER A 304 -8.30 -3.10 8.60
C SER A 304 -9.79 -2.92 8.28
N ASP A 305 -10.33 -1.71 8.42
CA ASP A 305 -11.74 -1.42 8.15
C ASP A 305 -12.08 -1.56 6.66
N GLN A 306 -11.23 -1.04 5.77
CA GLN A 306 -11.43 -1.19 4.33
C GLN A 306 -11.09 -2.60 3.83
N ALA A 307 -10.18 -3.31 4.48
CA ALA A 307 -9.92 -4.72 4.19
C ALA A 307 -11.18 -5.57 4.44
N PHE A 308 -11.90 -5.31 5.53
CA PHE A 308 -13.17 -5.97 5.82
C PHE A 308 -14.20 -5.72 4.72
N GLU A 309 -14.40 -4.46 4.30
CA GLU A 309 -15.35 -4.15 3.23
C GLU A 309 -14.92 -4.77 1.88
N LEU A 310 -13.63 -4.73 1.54
CA LEU A 310 -13.08 -5.37 0.33
C LEU A 310 -13.39 -6.87 0.34
N TYR A 311 -13.15 -7.56 1.46
CA TYR A 311 -13.35 -9.00 1.56
C TYR A 311 -14.84 -9.37 1.54
N LYS A 312 -15.67 -8.53 2.15
CA LYS A 312 -17.13 -8.65 2.09
C LYS A 312 -17.63 -8.55 0.65
N ILE A 313 -17.17 -7.56 -0.12
CA ILE A 313 -17.49 -7.41 -1.55
C ILE A 313 -17.02 -8.64 -2.33
N THR A 314 -15.77 -9.10 -2.11
CA THR A 314 -15.23 -10.31 -2.76
C THR A 314 -16.10 -11.54 -2.50
N ARG A 315 -16.54 -11.75 -1.25
CA ARG A 315 -17.45 -12.83 -0.86
C ARG A 315 -18.83 -12.68 -1.50
N GLU A 316 -19.38 -11.47 -1.53
CA GLU A 316 -20.68 -11.19 -2.17
C GLU A 316 -20.64 -11.42 -3.69
N PHE A 317 -19.53 -11.08 -4.34
CA PHE A 317 -19.33 -11.30 -5.78
C PHE A 317 -19.15 -12.79 -6.08
N ALA A 318 -18.44 -13.53 -5.23
CA ALA A 318 -18.35 -14.99 -5.34
C ALA A 318 -19.75 -15.64 -5.27
N GLY A 319 -20.63 -15.13 -4.41
CA GLY A 319 -22.03 -15.58 -4.34
C GLY A 319 -22.16 -17.03 -3.86
N LEU A 320 -21.41 -17.38 -2.83
CA LEU A 320 -21.28 -18.74 -2.30
C LEU A 320 -22.57 -19.23 -1.61
N THR A 321 -22.96 -20.48 -1.87
CA THR A 321 -24.13 -21.14 -1.24
C THR A 321 -23.74 -22.26 -0.27
N GLY A 322 -22.44 -22.55 -0.10
CA GLY A 322 -21.93 -23.64 0.74
C GLY A 322 -21.56 -24.91 -0.03
N ASN A 323 -21.73 -24.92 -1.36
CA ASN A 323 -21.49 -26.10 -2.20
C ASN A 323 -20.24 -25.99 -3.07
N GLU A 324 -19.70 -24.79 -3.19
CA GLU A 324 -18.67 -24.44 -4.16
C GLU A 324 -17.28 -24.88 -3.70
N LEU A 325 -16.49 -25.38 -4.65
CA LEU A 325 -15.04 -25.45 -4.54
C LEU A 325 -14.44 -24.12 -5.01
N VAL A 326 -13.80 -23.41 -4.08
CA VAL A 326 -13.20 -22.09 -4.33
C VAL A 326 -11.68 -22.22 -4.38
N TYR A 327 -11.05 -21.63 -5.40
CA TYR A 327 -9.60 -21.47 -5.43
C TYR A 327 -9.26 -20.02 -5.09
N ASP A 328 -8.39 -19.80 -4.11
CA ASP A 328 -7.85 -18.50 -3.72
C ASP A 328 -6.40 -18.41 -4.22
N LEU A 329 -6.20 -17.75 -5.36
CA LEU A 329 -4.89 -17.59 -5.98
C LEU A 329 -4.19 -16.38 -5.38
N TYR A 330 -2.90 -16.51 -5.07
CA TYR A 330 -2.12 -15.49 -4.34
C TYR A 330 -2.66 -15.30 -2.92
N THR A 331 -2.98 -16.42 -2.25
CA THR A 331 -3.70 -16.42 -0.98
C THR A 331 -2.96 -15.72 0.17
N GLY A 332 -1.65 -15.47 0.02
CA GLY A 332 -0.81 -14.89 1.08
C GLY A 332 -0.90 -15.71 2.37
N THR A 333 -1.25 -15.07 3.48
CA THR A 333 -1.45 -15.75 4.77
C THR A 333 -2.85 -16.35 4.93
N GLY A 334 -3.56 -16.60 3.83
CA GLY A 334 -4.86 -17.27 3.80
C GLY A 334 -6.03 -16.42 4.29
N THR A 335 -5.91 -15.09 4.27
CA THR A 335 -6.93 -14.20 4.87
C THR A 335 -8.25 -14.22 4.10
N ILE A 336 -8.21 -14.09 2.77
CA ILE A 336 -9.41 -14.21 1.91
C ILE A 336 -9.96 -15.63 1.96
N ALA A 337 -9.10 -16.66 1.77
CA ALA A 337 -9.51 -18.06 1.83
C ALA A 337 -10.31 -18.38 3.10
N GLN A 338 -9.80 -18.00 4.27
CA GLN A 338 -10.49 -18.23 5.55
C GLN A 338 -11.74 -17.38 5.72
N PHE A 339 -11.74 -16.14 5.23
CA PHE A 339 -12.90 -15.26 5.27
C PHE A 339 -14.10 -15.81 4.49
N VAL A 340 -13.85 -16.46 3.34
CA VAL A 340 -14.90 -17.07 2.52
C VAL A 340 -15.23 -18.52 2.90
N ALA A 341 -14.33 -19.21 3.62
CA ALA A 341 -14.44 -20.64 3.94
C ALA A 341 -15.75 -21.03 4.65
N LYS A 342 -16.28 -20.17 5.52
CA LYS A 342 -17.55 -20.44 6.25
C LYS A 342 -18.76 -20.64 5.33
N LYS A 343 -18.71 -20.13 4.10
CA LYS A 343 -19.79 -20.24 3.10
C LYS A 343 -19.40 -21.07 1.88
N ALA A 344 -18.24 -21.73 1.88
CA ALA A 344 -17.79 -22.59 0.80
C ALA A 344 -17.81 -24.06 1.23
N LYS A 345 -17.87 -24.99 0.27
CA LYS A 345 -17.68 -26.41 0.58
C LYS A 345 -16.22 -26.68 0.93
N LYS A 346 -15.31 -26.14 0.12
CA LYS A 346 -13.85 -26.25 0.30
C LYS A 346 -13.16 -25.06 -0.36
N VAL A 347 -12.07 -24.59 0.23
CA VAL A 347 -11.23 -23.55 -0.35
C VAL A 347 -9.80 -24.04 -0.50
N ILE A 348 -9.17 -23.76 -1.64
CA ILE A 348 -7.79 -24.13 -1.94
C ILE A 348 -6.98 -22.86 -2.18
N GLY A 349 -6.04 -22.59 -1.29
CA GLY A 349 -5.14 -21.44 -1.39
C GLY A 349 -3.78 -21.81 -1.97
N VAL A 350 -3.29 -21.00 -2.90
CA VAL A 350 -1.95 -21.18 -3.51
C VAL A 350 -1.14 -19.89 -3.38
N GLU A 351 0.08 -19.99 -2.88
CA GLU A 351 1.02 -18.87 -2.69
C GLU A 351 2.46 -19.33 -2.93
N ALA A 352 3.28 -18.46 -3.51
CA ALA A 352 4.68 -18.75 -3.81
C ALA A 352 5.59 -18.67 -2.58
N VAL A 353 5.22 -17.88 -1.57
CA VAL A 353 5.99 -17.67 -0.34
C VAL A 353 5.70 -18.76 0.70
N PRO A 354 6.69 -19.61 1.06
CA PRO A 354 6.50 -20.70 2.02
C PRO A 354 6.04 -20.22 3.41
N ASP A 355 6.65 -19.14 3.93
CA ASP A 355 6.30 -18.57 5.24
C ASP A 355 4.84 -18.11 5.31
N ALA A 356 4.29 -17.63 4.19
CA ALA A 356 2.90 -17.20 4.12
C ALA A 356 1.95 -18.39 4.21
N ILE A 357 2.27 -19.53 3.57
CA ILE A 357 1.51 -20.77 3.67
C ILE A 357 1.59 -21.39 5.08
N THR A 358 2.75 -21.34 5.73
CA THR A 358 2.88 -21.75 7.14
C THR A 358 1.95 -20.93 8.02
N ALA A 359 1.98 -19.59 7.88
CA ALA A 359 1.05 -18.70 8.60
C ALA A 359 -0.42 -18.95 8.24
N ALA A 360 -0.74 -19.28 6.97
CA ALA A 360 -2.10 -19.60 6.53
C ALA A 360 -2.65 -20.85 7.24
N LYS A 361 -1.82 -21.90 7.36
CA LYS A 361 -2.17 -23.15 8.08
C LYS A 361 -2.35 -22.90 9.57
N GLU A 362 -1.45 -22.13 10.19
CA GLU A 362 -1.56 -21.76 11.61
C GLU A 362 -2.84 -20.95 11.87
N ASN A 363 -3.16 -19.98 11.02
CA ASN A 363 -4.38 -19.18 11.11
C ASN A 363 -5.64 -20.03 10.94
N ALA A 364 -5.65 -20.98 9.99
CA ALA A 364 -6.78 -21.88 9.80
C ALA A 364 -7.03 -22.76 11.04
N GLN A 365 -5.95 -23.29 11.63
CA GLN A 365 -6.03 -24.04 12.88
C GLN A 365 -6.54 -23.16 14.03
N LEU A 366 -6.01 -21.94 14.18
CA LEU A 366 -6.46 -20.96 15.18
C LEU A 366 -7.96 -20.65 15.06
N ASN A 367 -8.46 -20.56 13.83
CA ASN A 367 -9.87 -20.29 13.54
C ASN A 367 -10.76 -21.54 13.51
N SER A 368 -10.21 -22.72 13.77
CA SER A 368 -10.92 -24.01 13.66
C SER A 368 -11.59 -24.21 12.29
N ILE A 369 -10.93 -23.75 11.22
CA ILE A 369 -11.40 -23.90 9.83
C ILE A 369 -10.75 -25.14 9.22
N ASN A 370 -11.56 -26.16 8.95
CA ASN A 370 -11.08 -27.46 8.49
C ASN A 370 -11.32 -27.72 6.98
N ASN A 371 -12.03 -26.83 6.30
CA ASN A 371 -12.35 -26.96 4.87
C ASN A 371 -11.44 -26.13 3.97
N VAL A 372 -10.20 -25.85 4.42
CA VAL A 372 -9.18 -25.12 3.67
C VAL A 372 -7.93 -25.98 3.48
N GLU A 373 -7.33 -25.90 2.30
CA GLU A 373 -6.02 -26.51 2.01
C GLU A 373 -5.10 -25.48 1.36
N PHE A 374 -3.82 -25.51 1.72
CA PHE A 374 -2.85 -24.47 1.38
C PHE A 374 -1.57 -25.07 0.79
N PHE A 375 -1.19 -24.59 -0.40
CA PHE A 375 -0.09 -25.13 -1.20
C PHE A 375 0.94 -24.05 -1.54
N VAL A 376 2.22 -24.43 -1.44
CA VAL A 376 3.35 -23.58 -1.80
C VAL A 376 3.71 -23.80 -3.27
N GLY A 377 3.85 -22.73 -4.02
CA GLY A 377 4.62 -22.70 -5.25
C GLY A 377 4.22 -21.60 -6.21
N ASP A 378 5.02 -21.43 -7.26
CA ASP A 378 4.76 -20.43 -8.29
C ASP A 378 3.44 -20.73 -8.98
N MET A 379 2.54 -19.75 -9.01
CA MET A 379 1.22 -19.86 -9.63
C MET A 379 1.30 -20.39 -11.07
N LYS A 380 2.29 -19.95 -11.85
CA LYS A 380 2.48 -20.40 -13.24
C LYS A 380 2.77 -21.91 -13.35
N HIS A 381 3.37 -22.50 -12.32
CA HIS A 381 3.85 -23.88 -12.34
C HIS A 381 2.92 -24.84 -11.58
N VAL A 382 2.39 -24.41 -10.43
CA VAL A 382 1.51 -25.23 -9.60
C VAL A 382 0.10 -25.29 -10.16
N PHE A 383 -0.41 -24.19 -10.72
CA PHE A 383 -1.77 -24.13 -11.24
C PHE A 383 -1.81 -24.73 -12.65
N ASN A 384 -1.89 -26.06 -12.73
CA ASN A 384 -1.89 -26.84 -13.97
C ASN A 384 -2.93 -27.98 -13.93
N ASP A 385 -3.10 -28.73 -15.03
CA ASP A 385 -4.13 -29.77 -15.15
C ASP A 385 -3.98 -30.92 -14.15
N GLU A 386 -2.75 -31.28 -13.77
CA GLU A 386 -2.49 -32.30 -12.74
C GLU A 386 -3.00 -31.82 -11.37
N PHE A 387 -2.73 -30.56 -11.03
CA PHE A 387 -3.22 -29.95 -9.80
C PHE A 387 -4.75 -29.88 -9.75
N ILE A 388 -5.39 -29.49 -10.86
CA ILE A 388 -6.86 -29.49 -10.96
C ILE A 388 -7.44 -30.89 -10.85
N THR A 389 -6.81 -31.88 -11.47
CA THR A 389 -7.24 -33.29 -11.37
C THR A 389 -7.13 -33.81 -9.93
N ALA A 390 -6.05 -33.47 -9.23
CA ALA A 390 -5.80 -33.91 -7.85
C ALA A 390 -6.73 -33.24 -6.83
N HIS A 391 -7.03 -31.96 -7.03
CA HIS A 391 -7.69 -31.12 -6.02
C HIS A 391 -9.14 -30.74 -6.34
N GLY A 392 -9.59 -31.05 -7.56
CA GLY A 392 -10.96 -30.85 -8.04
C GLY A 392 -11.08 -29.65 -8.97
N HIS A 393 -12.12 -29.66 -9.81
CA HIS A 393 -12.42 -28.57 -10.71
C HIS A 393 -13.09 -27.41 -9.93
N PRO A 394 -12.53 -26.20 -9.89
CA PRO A 394 -13.12 -25.09 -9.15
C PRO A 394 -14.44 -24.64 -9.78
N ASP A 395 -15.41 -24.30 -8.93
CA ASP A 395 -16.61 -23.57 -9.35
C ASP A 395 -16.30 -22.08 -9.49
N ILE A 396 -15.45 -21.57 -8.60
CA ILE A 396 -15.10 -20.16 -8.46
C ILE A 396 -13.60 -20.02 -8.25
N ILE A 397 -13.00 -19.04 -8.91
CA ILE A 397 -11.63 -18.60 -8.64
C ILE A 397 -11.68 -17.19 -8.06
N ILE A 398 -11.01 -16.96 -6.95
CA ILE A 398 -10.70 -15.64 -6.39
C ILE A 398 -9.21 -15.39 -6.63
N THR A 399 -8.84 -14.21 -7.11
CA THR A 399 -7.44 -13.85 -7.36
C THR A 399 -7.16 -12.43 -6.88
N ASP A 400 -6.07 -12.28 -6.12
CA ASP A 400 -5.53 -10.99 -5.64
C ASP A 400 -4.03 -10.89 -6.01
N PRO A 401 -3.70 -10.74 -7.31
CA PRO A 401 -2.32 -10.77 -7.77
C PRO A 401 -1.53 -9.53 -7.34
N PRO A 402 -0.18 -9.58 -7.43
CA PRO A 402 0.67 -8.41 -7.20
C PRO A 402 0.37 -7.27 -8.20
N ARG A 403 1.00 -6.11 -7.99
CA ARG A 403 0.77 -4.88 -8.79
C ARG A 403 0.96 -5.05 -10.30
N ASP A 404 1.73 -6.04 -10.74
CA ASP A 404 1.98 -6.34 -12.15
C ASP A 404 0.84 -7.14 -12.83
N GLY A 405 -0.18 -7.51 -12.06
CA GLY A 405 -1.30 -8.36 -12.47
C GLY A 405 -0.94 -9.85 -12.50
N MET A 406 -1.80 -10.65 -13.13
CA MET A 406 -1.55 -12.07 -13.33
C MET A 406 -0.53 -12.30 -14.44
N HIS A 407 0.25 -13.38 -14.31
CA HIS A 407 1.05 -13.86 -15.44
C HIS A 407 0.13 -14.39 -16.55
N ARG A 408 0.49 -14.19 -17.82
CA ARG A 408 -0.33 -14.61 -18.99
C ARG A 408 -0.72 -16.09 -18.93
N ASP A 409 0.23 -16.96 -18.57
CA ASP A 409 -0.03 -18.41 -18.43
C ASP A 409 -1.08 -18.72 -17.36
N VAL A 410 -1.17 -17.92 -16.28
CA VAL A 410 -2.21 -18.08 -15.26
C VAL A 410 -3.57 -17.69 -15.83
N VAL A 411 -3.65 -16.58 -16.56
CA VAL A 411 -4.88 -16.16 -17.26
C VAL A 411 -5.34 -17.24 -18.25
N GLN A 412 -4.41 -17.79 -19.03
CA GLN A 412 -4.70 -18.88 -19.96
C GLN A 412 -5.20 -20.13 -19.24
N GLN A 413 -4.61 -20.48 -18.09
CA GLN A 413 -5.08 -21.63 -17.33
C GLN A 413 -6.48 -21.40 -16.74
N ILE A 414 -6.80 -20.19 -16.28
CA ILE A 414 -8.18 -19.85 -15.86
C ILE A 414 -9.15 -20.04 -17.03
N LEU A 415 -8.78 -19.66 -18.26
CA LEU A 415 -9.60 -19.88 -19.46
C LEU A 415 -9.73 -21.36 -19.83
N ASN A 416 -8.69 -22.18 -19.61
CA ASN A 416 -8.73 -23.62 -19.86
C ASN A 416 -9.67 -24.33 -18.86
N ILE A 417 -9.57 -23.98 -17.58
CA ILE A 417 -10.44 -24.50 -16.52
C ILE A 417 -11.88 -23.99 -16.72
N ALA A 418 -12.01 -22.74 -17.14
CA ALA A 418 -13.29 -22.08 -17.41
C ALA A 418 -14.31 -22.21 -16.24
N PRO A 419 -13.95 -21.83 -15.00
CA PRO A 419 -14.88 -21.83 -13.86
C PRO A 419 -16.10 -20.96 -14.13
N LYS A 420 -17.20 -21.17 -13.41
CA LYS A 420 -18.43 -20.39 -13.63
C LYS A 420 -18.23 -18.91 -13.33
N LYS A 421 -17.42 -18.60 -12.31
CA LYS A 421 -17.11 -17.23 -11.88
C LYS A 421 -15.64 -17.04 -11.59
N VAL A 422 -15.14 -15.83 -11.83
CA VAL A 422 -13.85 -15.36 -11.36
C VAL A 422 -14.03 -14.02 -10.64
N VAL A 423 -13.55 -13.92 -9.40
CA VAL A 423 -13.52 -12.67 -8.63
C VAL A 423 -12.09 -12.17 -8.62
N TYR A 424 -11.85 -11.04 -9.29
CA TYR A 424 -10.52 -10.45 -9.41
C TYR A 424 -10.45 -9.20 -8.53
N VAL A 425 -9.68 -9.29 -7.43
CA VAL A 425 -9.28 -8.17 -6.56
C VAL A 425 -7.96 -7.57 -7.08
N SER A 426 -7.87 -6.25 -7.22
CA SER A 426 -6.64 -5.63 -7.73
C SER A 426 -6.36 -4.24 -7.18
N CYS A 427 -5.10 -4.04 -6.80
CA CYS A 427 -4.53 -2.75 -6.42
C CYS A 427 -4.06 -1.89 -7.61
N ASN A 428 -4.25 -2.39 -8.84
CA ASN A 428 -3.84 -1.72 -10.08
C ASN A 428 -4.82 -2.01 -11.22
N SER A 429 -5.78 -1.11 -11.40
CA SER A 429 -6.82 -1.25 -12.43
C SER A 429 -6.28 -1.29 -13.87
N ALA A 430 -5.06 -0.79 -14.14
CA ALA A 430 -4.48 -0.85 -15.48
C ALA A 430 -4.00 -2.26 -15.86
N THR A 431 -3.34 -2.97 -14.94
CA THR A 431 -2.93 -4.37 -15.17
C THR A 431 -4.13 -5.30 -15.07
N GLN A 432 -5.09 -5.02 -14.17
CA GLN A 432 -6.38 -5.69 -14.15
C GLN A 432 -7.07 -5.58 -15.53
N ALA A 433 -7.19 -4.38 -16.10
CA ALA A 433 -7.81 -4.18 -17.41
C ALA A 433 -7.16 -5.01 -18.53
N ARG A 434 -5.82 -5.05 -18.59
CA ARG A 434 -5.06 -5.92 -19.52
C ARG A 434 -5.43 -7.38 -19.36
N ASP A 435 -5.52 -7.87 -18.13
CA ASP A 435 -5.83 -9.28 -17.87
C ASP A 435 -7.28 -9.61 -18.22
N LEU A 436 -8.22 -8.70 -17.94
CA LEU A 436 -9.62 -8.85 -18.32
C LEU A 436 -9.80 -8.87 -19.84
N GLU A 437 -9.05 -8.06 -20.60
CA GLU A 437 -9.07 -8.08 -22.07
C GLU A 437 -8.81 -9.48 -22.63
N LEU A 438 -7.83 -10.19 -22.05
CA LEU A 438 -7.49 -11.56 -22.45
C LEU A 438 -8.62 -12.56 -22.15
N MET A 439 -9.51 -12.23 -21.21
CA MET A 439 -10.60 -13.10 -20.77
C MET A 439 -11.96 -12.77 -21.40
N ASP A 440 -12.11 -11.58 -22.00
CA ASP A 440 -13.40 -11.02 -22.43
C ASP A 440 -14.14 -11.89 -23.46
N ALA A 441 -13.41 -12.64 -24.29
CA ALA A 441 -14.02 -13.56 -25.26
C ALA A 441 -14.84 -14.68 -24.61
N MET A 442 -14.50 -15.10 -23.38
CA MET A 442 -15.17 -16.20 -22.66
C MET A 442 -15.94 -15.72 -21.43
N TYR A 443 -15.56 -14.58 -20.86
CA TYR A 443 -16.15 -14.03 -19.65
C TYR A 443 -16.76 -12.66 -19.90
N LYS A 444 -17.86 -12.36 -19.20
CA LYS A 444 -18.44 -11.03 -19.13
C LYS A 444 -18.15 -10.44 -17.76
N VAL A 445 -17.71 -9.18 -17.71
CA VAL A 445 -17.69 -8.42 -16.46
C VAL A 445 -19.13 -8.06 -16.10
N THR A 446 -19.64 -8.61 -15.00
CA THR A 446 -21.03 -8.37 -14.57
C THR A 446 -21.13 -7.45 -13.36
N LYS A 447 -20.05 -7.29 -12.59
CA LYS A 447 -19.95 -6.30 -11.50
C LYS A 447 -18.54 -5.74 -11.41
N THR A 448 -18.44 -4.47 -10.99
CA THR A 448 -17.18 -3.82 -10.62
C THR A 448 -17.42 -2.95 -9.39
N GLN A 449 -16.48 -2.93 -8.46
CA GLN A 449 -16.54 -2.11 -7.26
C GLN A 449 -15.15 -1.60 -6.90
N ALA A 450 -14.95 -0.29 -7.08
CA ALA A 450 -13.77 0.38 -6.58
C ALA A 450 -13.89 0.57 -5.06
N VAL A 451 -12.77 0.46 -4.34
CA VAL A 451 -12.70 0.61 -2.89
C VAL A 451 -11.52 1.54 -2.56
N ASP A 452 -11.79 2.58 -1.77
CA ASP A 452 -10.73 3.47 -1.29
C ASP A 452 -10.02 2.88 -0.07
N MET A 453 -9.13 1.93 -0.34
CA MET A 453 -8.27 1.32 0.66
C MET A 453 -7.24 2.30 1.25
N PHE A 454 -6.86 3.35 0.50
CA PHE A 454 -5.79 4.27 0.87
C PHE A 454 -6.19 5.75 0.66
N PRO A 455 -7.09 6.28 1.51
CA PRO A 455 -7.44 7.70 1.49
C PRO A 455 -6.22 8.62 1.54
N GLN A 456 -6.35 9.83 0.97
CA GLN A 456 -5.28 10.84 0.85
C GLN A 456 -4.12 10.46 -0.10
N THR A 457 -4.20 9.28 -0.71
CA THR A 457 -3.31 8.80 -1.77
C THR A 457 -4.09 8.61 -3.06
N PHE A 458 -3.38 8.34 -4.16
CA PHE A 458 -3.98 8.01 -5.44
C PHE A 458 -4.29 6.53 -5.62
N HIS A 459 -3.87 5.68 -4.68
CA HIS A 459 -4.10 4.24 -4.78
C HIS A 459 -5.59 3.94 -4.60
N VAL A 460 -6.06 2.94 -5.33
CA VAL A 460 -7.44 2.45 -5.33
C VAL A 460 -7.40 0.94 -5.56
N GLU A 461 -8.18 0.22 -4.77
CA GLU A 461 -8.44 -1.21 -4.99
C GLU A 461 -9.69 -1.35 -5.86
N ASN A 462 -9.78 -2.39 -6.67
CA ASN A 462 -10.97 -2.69 -7.46
C ASN A 462 -11.27 -4.18 -7.49
N VAL A 463 -12.52 -4.54 -7.22
CA VAL A 463 -13.03 -5.91 -7.32
C VAL A 463 -13.90 -6.04 -8.56
N VAL A 464 -13.63 -7.03 -9.39
CA VAL A 464 -14.41 -7.35 -10.59
C VAL A 464 -14.98 -8.76 -10.47
N LEU A 465 -16.25 -8.92 -10.83
CA LEU A 465 -16.87 -10.22 -11.05
C LEU A 465 -16.93 -10.51 -12.56
N LEU A 466 -16.29 -11.60 -12.94
CA LEU A 466 -16.39 -12.22 -14.26
C LEU A 466 -17.33 -13.42 -14.18
N GLU A 467 -18.32 -13.47 -15.07
CA GLU A 467 -19.19 -14.64 -15.25
C GLU A 467 -18.99 -15.20 -16.65
N LYS A 468 -18.91 -16.53 -16.75
CA LYS A 468 -18.74 -17.21 -18.03
C LYS A 468 -19.93 -16.90 -18.94
N ARG A 469 -19.66 -16.57 -20.22
CA ARG A 469 -20.66 -16.22 -21.24
C ARG A 469 -21.53 -17.41 -21.64
#